data_AF-A0A964VIT2-F1
#
_entry.id   AF-A0A964VIT2-F1
#
_cell.length_a   1.000
_cell.length_b   1.000
_cell.length_c   1.000
_cell.angle_alpha   90.00
_cell.angle_beta   90.00
_cell.angle_gamma   90.00
#
_symmetry.space_group_name_H-M   'P 1'
#
loop_
_entity.id
_entity.type
_entity.pdbx_description
1 polymer ?
#
loop_
_entity_poly.entity_id
_entity_poly.type
_entity_poly.pdbx_seq_one_letter_code
_entity_poly.pdbx_strand_id
1 'polypeptide(L)'
;MFEEFPPKIRLLDAGAGVGSLTAVFVETLYQWHSPPPALSVLAWEIDTALGDPLNGTLQLCQTECARLGIDFEALVHQGDFIKDAVEMIDGGLFSFTRETIDFAILNPPYRKTRSSSAERYLMRRVGIETSNLYTAFMALAVKLLEPGGSWLPSRRAPSLMVPISSHSVPSFWPRWTFGEFTASRSAICYLRMPMSCRRM
;
A
#
# COMPACT_ATOMS: atom_id res chain seq x y z
N MET A 1 4.15 26.94 -7.47
CA MET A 1 2.83 26.51 -7.94
C MET A 1 2.59 25.17 -7.28
N PHE A 2 1.79 25.14 -6.23
CA PHE A 2 1.62 23.98 -5.36
C PHE A 2 0.85 22.90 -6.13
N GLU A 3 1.37 21.68 -6.15
CA GLU A 3 0.84 20.59 -6.98
C GLU A 3 -0.50 20.09 -6.40
N GLU A 4 -1.59 20.30 -7.13
CA GLU A 4 -2.92 19.76 -6.80
C GLU A 4 -2.86 18.22 -6.79
N PHE A 5 -3.47 17.57 -5.80
CA PHE A 5 -3.58 16.11 -5.78
C PHE A 5 -4.37 15.60 -6.98
N PRO A 6 -4.14 14.34 -7.43
CA PRO A 6 -5.05 13.74 -8.40
C PRO A 6 -6.48 13.83 -7.85
N PRO A 7 -7.50 13.89 -8.73
CA PRO A 7 -8.89 14.00 -8.30
C PRO A 7 -9.33 12.85 -7.38
N LYS A 8 -8.63 11.72 -7.43
CA LYS A 8 -8.79 10.58 -6.53
C LYS A 8 -7.43 9.96 -6.24
N ILE A 9 -7.15 9.64 -4.97
CA ILE A 9 -6.04 8.77 -4.56
C ILE A 9 -6.54 7.33 -4.47
N ARG A 10 -5.76 6.39 -5.02
CA ARG A 10 -5.98 4.95 -4.86
C ARG A 10 -4.91 4.34 -3.96
N LEU A 11 -5.36 3.86 -2.80
CA LEU A 11 -4.53 3.29 -1.74
C LEU A 11 -4.68 1.76 -1.72
N LEU A 12 -3.58 1.03 -1.83
CA LEU A 12 -3.53 -0.41 -1.60
C LEU A 12 -3.14 -0.71 -0.15
N ASP A 13 -3.94 -1.49 0.57
CA ASP A 13 -3.60 -2.10 1.87
C ASP A 13 -3.56 -3.63 1.72
N ALA A 14 -2.41 -4.18 1.35
CA ALA A 14 -2.32 -5.57 0.88
C ALA A 14 -2.44 -6.64 1.98
N GLY A 15 -2.45 -6.22 3.24
CA GLY A 15 -2.56 -7.08 4.42
C GLY A 15 -3.15 -6.26 5.55
N ALA A 16 -4.41 -5.90 5.36
CA ALA A 16 -5.06 -4.83 6.09
C ALA A 16 -5.26 -5.15 7.57
N GLY A 17 -5.35 -6.44 7.95
CA GLY A 17 -5.68 -6.85 9.30
C GLY A 17 -6.99 -6.18 9.73
N VAL A 18 -6.95 -5.42 10.83
CA VAL A 18 -8.10 -4.64 11.31
C VAL A 18 -8.18 -3.21 10.72
N GLY A 19 -7.34 -2.87 9.75
CA GLY A 19 -7.36 -1.58 9.04
C GLY A 19 -6.55 -0.46 9.70
N SER A 20 -5.69 -0.77 10.68
CA SER A 20 -4.95 0.24 11.45
C SER A 20 -4.07 1.14 10.59
N LEU A 21 -3.43 0.61 9.53
CA LEU A 21 -2.60 1.43 8.65
C LEU A 21 -3.43 2.35 7.77
N THR A 22 -4.58 1.87 7.30
CA THR A 22 -5.53 2.71 6.56
C THR A 22 -6.02 3.86 7.43
N ALA A 23 -6.35 3.60 8.70
CA ALA A 23 -6.76 4.65 9.64
C ALA A 23 -5.66 5.70 9.85
N VAL A 24 -4.41 5.27 10.03
CA VAL A 24 -3.28 6.21 10.14
C VAL A 24 -3.06 6.98 8.84
N PHE A 25 -3.20 6.35 7.67
CA PHE A 25 -3.11 7.07 6.39
C PHE A 25 -4.16 8.19 6.32
N VAL A 26 -5.41 7.91 6.67
CA VAL A 26 -6.48 8.91 6.73
C VAL A 26 -6.16 10.02 7.73
N GLU A 27 -5.63 9.68 8.91
CA GLU A 27 -5.18 10.67 9.91
C GLU A 27 -4.11 11.61 9.34
N THR A 28 -3.18 11.10 8.52
CA THR A 28 -2.16 11.95 7.90
C THR A 28 -2.73 12.97 6.90
N LEU A 29 -3.92 12.72 6.32
CA LEU A 29 -4.55 13.65 5.37
C LEU A 29 -4.93 14.98 6.02
N TYR A 30 -5.23 14.99 7.33
CA TYR A 30 -5.47 16.22 8.09
C TYR A 30 -4.26 17.16 8.11
N GLN A 31 -3.06 16.62 7.94
CA GLN A 31 -1.82 17.38 7.96
C GLN A 31 -1.45 17.93 6.57
N TRP A 32 -2.19 17.53 5.53
CA TRP A 32 -1.91 17.96 4.17
C TRP A 32 -2.53 19.33 3.93
N HIS A 33 -1.76 20.24 3.34
CA HIS A 33 -2.21 21.60 3.07
C HIS A 33 -3.45 21.65 2.14
N SER A 34 -3.56 20.65 1.26
CA SER A 34 -4.74 20.43 0.42
C SER A 34 -4.98 18.92 0.34
N PRO A 35 -5.96 18.35 1.06
CA PRO A 35 -6.30 16.93 0.91
C PRO A 35 -6.84 16.63 -0.50
N PRO A 36 -6.81 15.36 -0.94
CA PRO A 36 -7.40 14.97 -2.23
C PRO A 36 -8.94 15.09 -2.19
N PRO A 37 -9.61 15.33 -3.32
CA PRO A 37 -11.08 15.33 -3.37
C PRO A 37 -11.69 13.94 -3.10
N ALA A 38 -10.97 12.86 -3.40
CA ALA A 38 -11.45 11.50 -3.18
C ALA A 38 -10.33 10.53 -2.78
N LEU A 39 -10.68 9.50 -2.01
CA LEU A 39 -9.83 8.39 -1.59
C LEU A 39 -10.55 7.06 -1.84
N SER A 40 -9.92 6.19 -2.62
CA SER A 40 -10.32 4.79 -2.80
C SER A 40 -9.33 3.87 -2.11
N VAL A 41 -9.81 2.96 -1.28
CA VAL A 41 -8.98 1.96 -0.59
C VAL A 41 -9.26 0.58 -1.14
N LEU A 42 -8.23 -0.11 -1.59
CA LEU A 42 -8.27 -1.54 -1.92
C LEU A 42 -7.56 -2.31 -0.80
N ALA A 43 -8.32 -3.04 0.01
CA ALA A 43 -7.81 -3.74 1.19
C ALA A 43 -7.88 -5.26 0.99
N TRP A 44 -6.77 -5.97 1.19
CA TRP A 44 -6.75 -7.43 1.23
C TRP A 44 -6.59 -7.92 2.66
N GLU A 45 -7.39 -8.91 3.02
CA GLU A 45 -7.22 -9.68 4.26
C GLU A 45 -7.57 -11.15 3.99
N ILE A 46 -6.73 -12.06 4.46
CA ILE A 46 -6.92 -13.50 4.25
C ILE A 46 -7.73 -14.13 5.38
N ASP A 47 -7.63 -13.60 6.60
CA ASP A 47 -8.37 -14.08 7.77
C ASP A 47 -9.81 -13.52 7.78
N THR A 48 -10.78 -14.40 7.56
CA THR A 48 -12.21 -14.05 7.53
C THR A 48 -12.72 -13.50 8.86
N ALA A 49 -12.05 -13.82 9.98
CA ALA A 49 -12.44 -13.29 11.28
C ALA A 49 -12.13 -11.80 11.44
N LEU A 50 -11.24 -11.24 10.60
CA LEU A 50 -10.88 -9.83 10.63
C LEU A 50 -11.72 -8.96 9.69
N GLY A 51 -12.58 -9.55 8.85
CA GLY A 51 -13.43 -8.83 7.91
C GLY A 51 -14.37 -7.82 8.59
N ASP A 52 -15.07 -8.22 9.65
CA ASP A 52 -15.96 -7.33 10.40
C ASP A 52 -15.21 -6.19 11.11
N PRO A 53 -14.13 -6.46 11.89
CA PRO A 53 -13.27 -5.41 12.42
C PRO A 53 -12.73 -4.44 11.37
N LEU A 54 -12.25 -4.97 10.23
CA LEU A 54 -11.72 -4.16 9.12
C LEU A 54 -12.79 -3.22 8.56
N ASN A 55 -13.99 -3.74 8.27
CA ASN A 55 -15.12 -2.94 7.81
C ASN A 55 -15.51 -1.85 8.81
N GLY A 56 -15.50 -2.16 10.11
CA GLY A 56 -15.72 -1.16 11.17
C GLY A 56 -14.71 -0.02 11.11
N THR A 57 -13.42 -0.32 10.96
CA THR A 57 -12.37 0.70 10.79
C THR A 57 -12.56 1.52 9.51
N LEU A 58 -12.92 0.89 8.39
CA LEU A 58 -13.15 1.57 7.11
C LEU A 58 -14.37 2.52 7.17
N GLN A 59 -15.41 2.18 7.92
CA GLN A 59 -16.56 3.07 8.17
C GLN A 59 -16.16 4.30 9.01
N LEU A 60 -15.28 4.12 10.00
CA LEU A 60 -14.71 5.26 10.73
C LEU A 60 -13.86 6.13 9.81
N CYS A 61 -13.02 5.53 8.97
CA CYS A 61 -12.24 6.25 7.95
C CYS A 61 -13.13 7.05 7.01
N GLN A 62 -14.24 6.47 6.55
CA GLN A 62 -15.23 7.17 5.72
C GLN A 62 -15.82 8.38 6.43
N THR A 63 -16.16 8.23 7.71
CA THR A 63 -16.71 9.33 8.54
C THR A 63 -15.70 10.47 8.66
N GLU A 64 -14.43 10.16 8.93
CA GLU A 64 -13.36 11.15 9.05
C GLU A 64 -13.06 11.82 7.70
N CYS A 65 -13.04 11.07 6.59
CA CYS A 65 -12.88 11.62 5.25
C CYS A 65 -14.02 12.59 4.89
N ALA A 66 -15.27 12.27 5.23
CA ALA A 66 -16.40 13.15 5.00
C ALA A 66 -16.26 14.50 5.73
N ARG A 67 -15.65 14.52 6.92
CA ARG A 67 -15.36 15.77 7.67
C ARG A 67 -14.32 16.65 6.97
N LEU A 68 -13.43 16.04 6.19
CA LEU A 68 -12.44 16.71 5.36
C LEU A 68 -12.98 17.06 3.96
N GLY A 69 -14.22 16.71 3.63
CA GLY A 69 -14.78 16.88 2.29
C GLY A 69 -14.17 15.94 1.25
N ILE A 70 -13.67 14.79 1.69
CA ILE A 70 -13.07 13.75 0.84
C ILE A 70 -14.11 12.66 0.57
N ASP A 71 -14.40 12.40 -0.70
CA ASP A 71 -15.23 11.27 -1.11
C ASP A 71 -14.47 9.95 -0.87
N PHE A 72 -14.98 9.13 0.05
CA PHE A 72 -14.31 7.89 0.46
C PHE A 72 -15.08 6.65 0.02
N GLU A 73 -14.35 5.72 -0.60
CA GLU A 73 -14.79 4.36 -0.88
C GLU A 73 -13.72 3.35 -0.45
N ALA A 74 -14.15 2.16 -0.07
CA ALA A 74 -13.26 1.05 0.19
C ALA A 74 -13.82 -0.25 -0.37
N LEU A 75 -12.95 -1.07 -0.96
CA LEU A 75 -13.24 -2.41 -1.42
C LEU A 75 -12.35 -3.39 -0.63
N VAL A 76 -13.00 -4.31 0.07
CA VAL A 76 -12.34 -5.37 0.83
C VAL A 76 -12.34 -6.66 0.01
N HIS A 77 -11.14 -7.17 -0.28
CA HIS A 77 -10.92 -8.47 -0.88
C HIS A 77 -10.55 -9.47 0.21
N GLN A 78 -11.49 -10.37 0.50
CA GLN A 78 -11.26 -11.47 1.43
C GLN A 78 -10.53 -12.61 0.68
N GLY A 79 -9.20 -12.70 0.79
CA GLY A 79 -8.44 -13.65 -0.01
C GLY A 79 -6.92 -13.53 0.10
N ASP A 80 -6.24 -14.34 -0.73
CA ASP A 80 -4.78 -14.38 -0.81
C ASP A 80 -4.27 -13.28 -1.76
N PHE A 81 -3.73 -12.21 -1.18
CA PHE A 81 -3.13 -11.11 -1.92
C PHE A 81 -2.07 -11.55 -2.94
N ILE A 82 -1.25 -12.57 -2.62
CA ILE A 82 -0.20 -13.01 -3.57
C ILE A 82 -0.83 -13.52 -4.85
N LYS A 83 -1.85 -14.38 -4.70
CA LYS A 83 -2.53 -14.98 -5.83
C LYS A 83 -3.20 -13.90 -6.68
N ASP A 84 -3.99 -13.03 -6.05
CA ASP A 84 -4.77 -12.01 -6.74
C ASP A 84 -3.85 -10.97 -7.41
N ALA A 85 -2.79 -10.52 -6.73
CA ALA A 85 -1.83 -9.58 -7.29
C ALA A 85 -1.08 -10.16 -8.49
N VAL A 86 -0.69 -11.44 -8.45
CA VAL A 86 -0.06 -12.13 -9.59
C VAL A 86 -1.01 -12.16 -10.79
N GLU A 87 -2.29 -12.46 -10.57
CA GLU A 87 -3.30 -12.48 -11.63
C GLU A 87 -3.54 -11.08 -12.23
N MET A 88 -3.54 -10.03 -11.42
CA MET A 88 -3.64 -8.64 -11.87
C MET A 88 -2.43 -8.19 -12.69
N ILE A 89 -1.22 -8.61 -12.32
CA ILE A 89 0.02 -8.23 -13.01
C ILE A 89 0.18 -8.98 -14.33
N ASP A 90 -0.15 -10.28 -14.37
CA ASP A 90 0.00 -11.15 -15.54
C ASP A 90 -1.10 -10.95 -16.60
N GLY A 91 -2.09 -10.08 -16.34
CA GLY A 91 -3.16 -9.76 -17.28
C GLY A 91 -4.17 -10.89 -17.48
N GLY A 92 -4.43 -11.68 -16.44
CA GLY A 92 -5.39 -12.80 -16.47
C GLY A 92 -6.85 -12.39 -16.66
N LEU A 93 -7.78 -13.35 -16.55
CA LEU A 93 -9.23 -13.21 -16.81
C LEU A 93 -9.93 -12.08 -16.02
N PHE A 94 -9.29 -11.57 -14.97
CA PHE A 94 -9.71 -10.43 -14.16
C PHE A 94 -8.89 -9.18 -14.47
N SER A 95 -8.65 -8.89 -15.76
CA SER A 95 -8.19 -7.58 -16.19
C SER A 95 -9.31 -6.56 -15.96
N PHE A 96 -9.63 -6.28 -14.69
CA PHE A 96 -10.15 -4.99 -14.31
C PHE A 96 -9.21 -3.98 -14.97
N THR A 97 -9.77 -2.98 -15.64
CA THR A 97 -9.00 -1.80 -16.08
C THR A 97 -8.04 -1.48 -14.95
N ARG A 98 -6.74 -1.62 -15.21
CA ARG A 98 -5.69 -1.59 -14.19
C ARG A 98 -5.76 -0.21 -13.55
N GLU A 99 -6.60 -0.08 -12.52
CA GLU A 99 -6.77 1.17 -11.82
C GLU A 99 -5.43 1.43 -11.16
N THR A 100 -4.81 2.53 -11.57
CA THR A 100 -3.46 2.90 -11.20
C THR A 100 -3.38 3.04 -9.69
N ILE A 101 -2.58 2.22 -9.00
CA ILE A 101 -2.39 2.36 -7.55
C ILE A 101 -1.36 3.48 -7.32
N ASP A 102 -1.80 4.53 -6.61
CA ASP A 102 -0.98 5.72 -6.32
C ASP A 102 -0.11 5.50 -5.07
N PHE A 103 -0.70 4.87 -4.06
CA PHE A 103 -0.07 4.60 -2.78
C PHE A 103 -0.31 3.14 -2.38
N ALA A 104 0.68 2.53 -1.73
CA ALA A 104 0.49 1.24 -1.09
C ALA A 104 1.02 1.28 0.35
N ILE A 105 0.20 0.85 1.30
CA ILE A 105 0.51 0.68 2.72
C ILE A 105 0.56 -0.81 3.03
N LEU A 106 1.59 -1.25 3.75
CA LEU A 106 1.80 -2.67 3.97
C LEU A 106 2.35 -2.91 5.37
N ASN A 107 1.74 -3.76 6.18
CA ASN A 107 2.42 -4.43 7.31
C ASN A 107 2.50 -5.93 7.04
N PRO A 108 3.38 -6.38 6.14
CA PRO A 108 3.37 -7.77 5.72
C PRO A 108 3.68 -8.71 6.89
N PRO A 109 3.11 -9.92 6.89
CA PRO A 109 3.36 -10.90 7.94
C PRO A 109 4.84 -11.28 8.01
N TYR A 110 5.43 -11.17 9.21
CA TYR A 110 6.79 -11.63 9.49
C TYR A 110 6.82 -13.15 9.67
N ARG A 111 6.67 -13.90 8.58
CA ARG A 111 6.80 -15.37 8.59
C ARG A 111 7.81 -15.83 7.54
N LYS A 112 8.83 -16.58 7.97
CA LYS A 112 9.60 -17.43 7.05
C LYS A 112 8.65 -18.51 6.54
N THR A 113 8.16 -18.33 5.32
CA THR A 113 7.45 -19.38 4.62
C THR A 113 8.38 -20.58 4.48
N ARG A 114 7.94 -21.77 4.90
CA ARG A 114 8.38 -23.00 4.22
C ARG A 114 7.78 -22.91 2.83
N SER A 115 8.40 -22.11 1.96
CA SER A 115 7.78 -21.64 0.72
C SER A 115 7.12 -22.80 0.00
N SER A 116 5.78 -22.78 -0.02
CA SER A 116 5.03 -23.78 -0.76
C SER A 116 5.54 -23.72 -2.21
N SER A 117 5.59 -24.86 -2.89
CA SER A 117 5.91 -24.87 -4.33
C SER A 117 4.97 -23.96 -5.12
N ALA A 118 3.74 -23.78 -4.63
CA ALA A 118 2.68 -22.95 -5.23
C ALA A 118 2.97 -21.44 -5.19
N GLU A 119 3.25 -20.84 -4.02
CA GLU A 119 3.55 -19.40 -3.93
C GLU A 119 4.78 -19.05 -4.79
N ARG A 120 5.84 -19.86 -4.73
CA ARG A 120 7.02 -19.64 -5.57
C ARG A 120 6.71 -19.73 -7.06
N TYR A 121 5.84 -20.65 -7.46
CA TYR A 121 5.41 -20.77 -8.84
C TYR A 121 4.63 -19.53 -9.30
N LEU A 122 3.70 -19.03 -8.48
CA LEU A 122 2.94 -17.82 -8.75
C LEU A 122 3.86 -16.60 -8.87
N MET A 123 4.77 -16.39 -7.91
CA MET A 123 5.69 -15.26 -7.92
C MET A 123 6.62 -15.25 -9.15
N ARG A 124 7.05 -16.44 -9.62
CA ARG A 124 7.87 -16.57 -10.83
C ARG A 124 7.16 -16.12 -12.10
N ARG A 125 5.83 -16.28 -12.20
CA ARG A 125 5.05 -15.82 -13.37
C ARG A 125 5.21 -14.32 -13.61
N VAL A 126 5.37 -13.54 -12.55
CA VAL A 126 5.55 -12.08 -12.61
C VAL A 126 7.01 -11.66 -12.47
N GLY A 127 7.95 -12.60 -12.58
CA GLY A 127 9.39 -12.35 -12.52
C GLY A 127 9.91 -11.99 -11.13
N ILE A 128 9.29 -12.48 -10.05
CA ILE A 128 9.77 -12.29 -8.67
C ILE A 128 10.33 -13.62 -8.15
N GLU A 129 11.57 -13.57 -7.67
CA GLU A 129 12.22 -14.69 -7.00
C GLU A 129 12.48 -14.34 -5.54
N THR A 130 11.66 -14.88 -4.63
CA THR A 130 11.91 -14.79 -3.20
C THR A 130 11.31 -15.98 -2.46
N SER A 131 11.93 -16.35 -1.34
CA SER A 131 11.44 -17.33 -0.38
C SER A 131 10.87 -16.69 0.90
N ASN A 132 10.83 -15.36 0.96
CA ASN A 132 10.38 -14.59 2.11
C ASN A 132 9.07 -13.85 1.78
N LEU A 133 8.01 -14.22 2.51
CA LEU A 133 6.66 -13.67 2.38
C LEU A 133 6.62 -12.14 2.46
N TYR A 134 7.37 -11.55 3.39
CA TYR A 134 7.46 -10.11 3.53
C TYR A 134 7.97 -9.44 2.25
N THR A 135 9.05 -9.96 1.68
CA THR A 135 9.61 -9.44 0.42
C THR A 135 8.74 -9.74 -0.79
N ALA A 136 7.92 -10.80 -0.75
CA ALA A 136 6.95 -11.12 -1.79
C ALA A 136 5.84 -10.06 -1.83
N PHE A 137 5.24 -9.74 -0.68
CA PHE A 137 4.24 -8.69 -0.54
C PHE A 137 4.77 -7.34 -1.02
N MET A 138 5.97 -6.96 -0.57
CA MET A 138 6.61 -5.73 -1.04
C MET A 138 6.80 -5.72 -2.55
N ALA A 139 7.38 -6.78 -3.13
CA ALA A 139 7.67 -6.83 -4.57
C ALA A 139 6.40 -6.78 -5.43
N LEU A 140 5.30 -7.42 -4.98
CA LEU A 140 4.01 -7.35 -5.66
C LEU A 140 3.40 -5.95 -5.57
N ALA A 141 3.36 -5.35 -4.38
CA ALA A 141 2.88 -3.99 -4.21
C ALA A 141 3.65 -3.01 -5.11
N VAL A 142 4.98 -3.15 -5.18
CA VAL A 142 5.83 -2.35 -6.09
C VAL A 142 5.46 -2.55 -7.56
N LYS A 143 5.10 -3.75 -8.01
CA LYS A 143 4.68 -4.01 -9.39
C LYS A 143 3.26 -3.51 -9.70
N LEU A 144 2.42 -3.44 -8.67
CA LEU A 144 1.06 -2.90 -8.74
C LEU A 144 1.05 -1.37 -8.71
N LEU A 145 2.02 -0.77 -8.02
CA LEU A 145 2.34 0.65 -8.10
C LEU A 145 2.80 1.00 -9.54
N GLU A 146 2.30 2.11 -10.08
CA GLU A 146 2.62 2.56 -11.45
C GLU A 146 4.11 2.90 -11.63
N PRO A 147 4.78 2.39 -12.69
CA PRO A 147 4.72 3.14 -13.94
C PRO A 147 4.71 2.24 -15.19
N GLY A 148 3.62 2.28 -15.98
CA GLY A 148 3.56 1.57 -17.26
C GLY A 148 2.17 1.28 -17.86
N GLY A 149 1.06 1.79 -17.32
CA GLY A 149 -0.24 1.73 -17.98
C GLY A 149 -0.52 3.02 -18.75
N SER A 150 -0.62 2.96 -20.09
CA SER A 150 -0.96 4.06 -21.03
C SER A 150 -0.58 5.49 -20.62
N TRP A 151 0.44 6.02 -21.32
CA TRP A 151 0.92 7.41 -21.29
C TRP A 151 -0.19 8.46 -21.10
N LEU A 152 -0.36 8.91 -19.87
CA LEU A 152 -0.70 10.30 -19.56
C LEU A 152 0.34 10.78 -18.55
N PRO A 153 1.00 11.94 -18.76
CA PRO A 153 2.08 12.40 -17.91
C PRO A 153 1.52 12.96 -16.59
N SER A 154 1.04 12.08 -15.71
CA SER A 154 0.97 12.38 -14.29
C SER A 154 2.39 12.31 -13.75
N ARG A 155 3.03 13.47 -13.55
CA ARG A 155 4.41 13.60 -13.04
C ARG A 155 4.54 13.24 -11.55
N ARG A 156 3.85 12.21 -11.07
CA ARG A 156 3.89 11.81 -9.66
C ARG A 156 4.31 10.35 -9.53
N ALA A 157 5.47 10.14 -8.92
CA ALA A 157 5.97 8.79 -8.64
C ALA A 157 5.07 8.11 -7.60
N PRO A 158 4.73 6.83 -7.77
CA PRO A 158 4.02 6.09 -6.73
C PRO A 158 4.83 6.09 -5.43
N SER A 159 4.12 6.01 -4.31
CA SER A 159 4.75 5.95 -3.00
C SER A 159 4.36 4.67 -2.28
N LEU A 160 5.37 3.89 -1.86
CA LEU A 160 5.18 2.73 -1.01
C LEU A 160 5.39 3.17 0.44
N MET A 161 4.54 2.68 1.33
CA MET A 161 4.50 3.09 2.73
C MET A 161 4.55 1.83 3.60
N VAL A 162 5.57 1.73 4.44
CA VAL A 162 5.80 0.54 5.29
C VAL A 162 5.99 1.01 6.73
N PRO A 163 5.17 0.54 7.69
CA PRO A 163 5.39 0.73 9.11
C PRO A 163 6.55 -0.15 9.56
N ILE A 164 7.54 0.46 10.20
CA ILE A 164 8.62 -0.30 10.83
C ILE A 164 8.14 -0.75 12.21
N SER A 165 8.03 -2.07 12.43
CA SER A 165 7.97 -2.62 13.79
C SER A 165 9.39 -2.67 14.38
N SER A 166 9.50 -2.30 15.64
CA SER A 166 10.76 -2.16 16.38
C SER A 166 11.65 -3.40 16.29
N HIS A 167 12.84 -3.28 15.68
CA HIS A 167 14.14 -3.78 16.20
C HIS A 167 15.30 -3.88 15.17
N SER A 168 15.16 -3.47 13.90
CA SER A 168 16.31 -3.52 12.99
C SER A 168 16.39 -2.31 12.05
N VAL A 169 17.04 -1.23 12.49
CA VAL A 169 17.46 -0.13 11.61
C VAL A 169 18.94 -0.35 11.23
N PRO A 170 19.31 -0.42 9.93
CA PRO A 170 20.70 -0.56 9.50
C PRO A 170 21.58 0.62 9.94
N SER A 171 22.83 0.33 10.29
CA SER A 171 23.78 1.21 10.98
C SER A 171 24.32 2.42 10.19
N PHE A 172 23.80 2.75 9.01
CA PHE A 172 24.34 3.82 8.15
C PHE A 172 23.37 4.99 7.86
N TRP A 173 22.29 5.18 8.65
CA TRP A 173 21.39 6.32 8.43
C TRP A 173 21.68 7.53 9.34
N PRO A 174 21.64 8.79 8.86
CA PRO A 174 22.07 9.96 9.64
C PRO A 174 21.10 10.25 10.79
N ARG A 175 21.66 10.50 11.97
CA ARG A 175 20.95 10.92 13.19
C ARG A 175 20.27 12.26 12.98
N TRP A 176 18.94 12.27 12.99
CA TRP A 176 18.16 13.45 13.36
C TRP A 176 17.37 13.17 14.63
N THR A 177 17.39 14.18 15.49
CA THR A 177 17.10 14.19 16.93
C THR A 177 15.64 14.53 17.25
N PHE A 178 15.08 13.85 18.27
CA PHE A 178 13.91 14.22 19.10
C PHE A 178 12.53 14.24 18.39
N GLY A 179 11.39 13.84 18.97
CA GLY A 179 11.01 13.35 20.30
C GLY A 179 9.47 13.21 20.35
N GLU A 180 8.99 12.08 20.86
CA GLU A 180 7.68 11.85 21.50
C GLU A 180 6.38 12.20 20.77
N PHE A 181 5.78 11.17 20.15
CA PHE A 181 4.34 10.89 20.33
C PHE A 181 4.10 9.41 20.07
N THR A 182 4.07 8.62 21.12
CA THR A 182 3.66 7.22 21.06
C THR A 182 2.29 7.06 20.41
N ALA A 183 2.19 6.16 19.44
CA ALA A 183 1.07 5.22 19.39
C ALA A 183 1.44 3.79 19.85
N SER A 184 2.62 3.51 20.43
CA SER A 184 3.92 3.30 19.76
C SER A 184 3.98 3.84 18.34
N ARG A 185 4.77 4.90 18.15
CA ARG A 185 4.96 5.58 16.88
C ARG A 185 5.72 4.64 15.95
N SER A 186 5.02 3.71 15.31
CA SER A 186 5.57 2.99 14.17
C SER A 186 5.89 4.05 13.12
N ALA A 187 7.17 4.26 12.84
CA ALA A 187 7.58 5.14 11.77
C ALA A 187 7.05 4.54 10.48
N ILE A 188 5.99 5.15 9.96
CA ILE A 188 5.50 4.89 8.63
C ILE A 188 6.49 5.57 7.70
N CYS A 189 7.38 4.78 7.09
CA CYS A 189 8.35 5.31 6.14
C CYS A 189 7.73 5.33 4.74
N TYR A 190 7.72 6.51 4.12
CA TYR A 190 7.47 6.67 2.70
C TYR A 190 8.70 6.24 1.92
N LEU A 191 8.66 5.07 1.29
CA LEU A 191 9.55 4.73 0.21
C LEU A 191 9.00 5.34 -1.08
N ARG A 192 9.45 6.55 -1.41
CA ARG A 192 9.21 7.12 -2.72
C ARG A 192 10.07 6.38 -3.73
N MET A 193 9.44 5.76 -4.74
CA MET A 193 10.17 5.09 -5.82
C MET A 193 11.11 6.12 -6.48
N PRO A 194 12.44 5.91 -6.47
CA PRO A 194 13.33 6.79 -7.21
C PRO A 194 12.98 6.66 -8.69
N MET A 195 12.65 7.79 -9.34
CA MET A 195 12.51 7.80 -10.80
C MET A 195 13.81 7.26 -11.37
N SER A 196 13.73 6.18 -12.17
CA SER A 196 14.87 5.73 -12.94
C SER A 196 15.26 6.88 -13.88
N CYS A 197 16.28 7.63 -13.52
CA CYS A 197 16.94 8.56 -14.41
C CYS A 197 17.49 7.70 -15.56
N ARG A 198 16.78 7.66 -16.70
CA ARG A 198 17.37 7.10 -17.92
C ARG A 198 18.53 8.02 -18.26
N ARG A 199 19.74 7.44 -18.19
CA ARG A 199 20.93 8.01 -18.82
C ARG A 199 20.61 8.23 -20.30
N MET A 200 21.05 9.41 -20.77
CA MET A 200 21.27 9.90 -22.14
C MET A 200 20.82 9.02 -23.30
#